data_AF-A0A0Q5CXA2-F1
#
_entry.id   AF-A0A0Q5CXA2-F1
#
_cell.length_a   1.000
_cell.length_b   1.000
_cell.length_c   1.000
_cell.angle_alpha   90.00
_cell.angle_beta   90.00
_cell.angle_gamma   90.00
#
_symmetry.space_group_name_H-M   'P 1'
#
loop_
_entity.id
_entity.type
_entity.pdbx_description
1 polymer ?
#
loop_
_entity_poly.entity_id
_entity_poly.type
_entity_poly.pdbx_seq_one_letter_code
_entity_poly.pdbx_strand_id
1 'polypeptide(L)'
;MQPSDFVDRIWRYSHTFDHAGKLIKLASNGRIVGYDHPNERRWEIRGDVLLFLAESGRDTAAFKWVPHPLNRVVLGGNLVGDPAAGIKTMLQSLPEDKEFVRKSAYDMAEAVHSFAAETRVEALPHIFGTHHENAYTAKQIDLIELSDVTLRTPYAVIEKDGRIAGESLFHFPFYRETSMADGGDGHAYWMRDVEPTLEIDTALHAFGGVSENIYHWLHFFVAKMNSGLLDLWKGDRPVVLLPAFTAPYHAASAEVVAEALGLKVVRISGNGSVKVRKLLFPHQRGSEGLDIHPVTVEAFRTLKQRYQGPGAYASRVYISRSDTQNRRLVNEEGIESYLKQRGFEIVSFTGKDLAFQINTMASADYIVGPHGAGLTNVIFCKPGARILEFQSPNHFNWCMGRSASLAKAYYGAVVGEMRPEVSSDAYYVQWDKITKAVDDLLKPAS
;
A
#
# COMPACT_ATOMS: atom_id res chain seq x y z
N MET A 1 34.25 -24.16 3.41
CA MET A 1 33.02 -23.63 2.77
C MET A 1 33.31 -23.44 1.30
N GLN A 2 32.39 -23.81 0.43
CA GLN A 2 32.46 -23.60 -1.02
C GLN A 2 31.19 -22.89 -1.52
N PRO A 3 31.22 -22.11 -2.61
CA PRO A 3 30.03 -21.43 -3.11
C PRO A 3 28.85 -22.38 -3.37
N SER A 4 29.14 -23.61 -3.83
CA SER A 4 28.17 -24.69 -4.05
C SER A 4 27.36 -25.07 -2.80
N ASP A 5 27.86 -24.78 -1.59
CA ASP A 5 27.15 -25.07 -0.34
C ASP A 5 25.96 -24.11 -0.11
N PHE A 6 25.94 -22.98 -0.82
CA PHE A 6 25.06 -21.83 -0.55
C PHE A 6 24.14 -21.44 -1.69
N VAL A 7 24.64 -21.57 -2.93
CA VAL A 7 23.87 -21.28 -4.14
C VAL A 7 22.71 -22.27 -4.31
N ASP A 8 21.71 -21.86 -5.10
CA ASP A 8 20.52 -22.65 -5.42
C ASP A 8 19.67 -23.08 -4.21
N ARG A 9 19.76 -22.29 -3.12
CA ARG A 9 18.99 -22.49 -1.88
C ARG A 9 18.50 -21.17 -1.33
N ILE A 10 17.39 -21.24 -0.60
CA ILE A 10 16.86 -20.11 0.16
C ILE A 10 17.31 -20.20 1.61
N TRP A 11 17.70 -19.04 2.12
CA TRP A 11 18.16 -18.85 3.49
C TRP A 11 17.20 -17.93 4.21
N ARG A 12 16.85 -18.29 5.45
CA ARG A 12 16.27 -17.33 6.40
C ARG A 12 17.41 -16.62 7.11
N TYR A 13 17.55 -15.32 6.85
CA TYR A 13 18.47 -14.42 7.51
C TYR A 13 17.79 -13.67 8.65
N SER A 14 18.31 -13.75 9.87
CA SER A 14 17.77 -13.03 11.03
C SER A 14 18.87 -12.46 11.90
N HIS A 15 18.58 -11.38 12.63
CA HIS A 15 19.47 -10.82 13.64
C HIS A 15 18.76 -10.69 15.00
N THR A 16 19.49 -10.44 16.09
CA THR A 16 18.93 -10.42 17.47
C THR A 16 17.67 -9.56 17.62
N PHE A 17 17.54 -8.48 16.84
CA PHE A 17 16.38 -7.57 16.87
C PHE A 17 15.29 -7.86 15.82
N ASP A 18 15.49 -8.84 14.94
CA ASP A 18 14.52 -9.23 13.90
C ASP A 18 14.25 -10.74 14.03
N HIS A 19 13.37 -11.08 14.97
CA HIS A 19 13.00 -12.45 15.29
C HIS A 19 12.23 -13.16 14.16
N ALA A 20 11.64 -12.40 13.23
CA ALA A 20 10.84 -12.90 12.14
C ALA A 20 11.73 -13.51 11.04
N GLY A 21 12.86 -12.86 10.77
CA GLY A 21 13.83 -13.24 9.76
C GLY A 21 13.32 -12.98 8.33
N LYS A 22 14.26 -12.69 7.44
CA LYS A 22 14.03 -12.36 6.03
C LYS A 22 14.49 -13.50 5.13
N LEU A 23 13.80 -13.70 4.02
CA LEU A 23 14.18 -14.71 3.05
C LEU A 23 15.12 -14.14 2.01
N ILE A 24 16.24 -14.83 1.78
CA ILE A 24 17.25 -14.42 0.81
C ILE A 24 17.72 -15.62 -0.02
N LYS A 25 18.16 -15.33 -1.25
CA LYS A 25 18.89 -16.27 -2.11
C LYS A 25 20.30 -15.74 -2.33
N LEU A 26 21.29 -16.62 -2.17
CA LEU A 26 22.69 -16.32 -2.45
C LEU A 26 22.98 -16.69 -3.91
N ALA A 27 22.91 -15.71 -4.81
CA ALA A 27 23.09 -15.94 -6.24
C ALA A 27 24.54 -16.26 -6.59
N SER A 28 24.76 -17.10 -7.60
CA SER A 28 26.09 -17.54 -8.04
C SER A 28 27.02 -16.41 -8.49
N ASN A 29 26.46 -15.26 -8.86
CA ASN A 29 27.22 -14.04 -9.19
C ASN A 29 27.64 -13.21 -7.96
N GLY A 30 27.43 -13.72 -6.74
CA GLY A 30 27.80 -13.07 -5.48
C GLY A 30 26.79 -12.01 -5.00
N ARG A 31 25.56 -11.96 -5.56
CA ARG A 31 24.49 -11.07 -5.08
C ARG A 31 23.59 -11.74 -4.06
N ILE A 32 23.12 -10.96 -3.08
CA ILE A 32 22.02 -11.34 -2.19
C ILE A 32 20.73 -10.85 -2.86
N VAL A 33 19.75 -11.75 -2.95
CA VAL A 33 18.48 -11.53 -3.65
C VAL A 33 17.32 -11.80 -2.68
N GLY A 34 16.19 -11.12 -2.85
CA GLY A 34 15.01 -11.22 -1.96
C GLY A 34 15.02 -10.33 -0.73
N TYR A 35 16.12 -9.62 -0.49
CA TYR A 35 16.24 -8.60 0.54
C TYR A 35 16.99 -7.39 0.01
N ASP A 36 16.33 -6.24 0.01
CA ASP A 36 16.91 -4.98 -0.44
C ASP A 36 17.36 -4.14 0.77
N HIS A 37 18.66 -4.24 1.11
CA HIS A 37 19.26 -3.42 2.14
C HIS A 37 20.69 -3.01 1.76
N PRO A 38 21.06 -1.72 1.88
CA PRO A 38 22.34 -1.21 1.39
C PRO A 38 23.57 -1.83 2.07
N ASN A 39 23.40 -2.38 3.28
CA ASN A 39 24.48 -3.05 4.00
C ASN A 39 24.61 -4.53 3.64
N GLU A 40 23.64 -5.18 3.01
CA GLU A 40 23.66 -6.64 2.75
C GLU A 40 23.24 -6.92 1.30
N ARG A 41 24.07 -6.48 0.35
CA ARG A 41 23.82 -6.58 -1.11
C ARG A 41 24.59 -7.71 -1.78
N ARG A 42 25.76 -8.05 -1.23
CA ARG A 42 26.66 -9.05 -1.80
C ARG A 42 27.05 -10.09 -0.77
N TRP A 43 27.49 -11.24 -1.25
CA TRP A 43 28.07 -12.28 -0.41
C TRP A 43 29.32 -12.85 -1.06
N GLU A 44 30.23 -13.33 -0.22
CA GLU A 44 31.39 -14.10 -0.67
C GLU A 44 31.92 -15.00 0.45
N ILE A 45 32.88 -15.87 0.11
CA ILE A 45 33.55 -16.74 1.06
C ILE A 45 35.00 -16.33 1.17
N ARG A 46 35.45 -16.00 2.38
CA ARG A 46 36.87 -15.78 2.70
C ARG A 46 37.32 -16.84 3.71
N GLY A 47 38.10 -17.82 3.24
CA GLY A 47 38.55 -18.94 4.07
C GLY A 47 37.38 -19.84 4.52
N ASP A 48 37.14 -19.91 5.83
CA ASP A 48 36.06 -20.70 6.44
C ASP A 48 34.84 -19.85 6.85
N VAL A 49 34.77 -18.59 6.39
CA VAL A 49 33.72 -17.62 6.73
C VAL A 49 32.92 -17.26 5.48
N LEU A 50 31.60 -17.30 5.60
CA LEU A 50 30.68 -16.64 4.67
C LEU A 50 30.51 -15.18 5.12
N LEU A 51 30.72 -14.23 4.22
CA LEU A 51 30.59 -12.80 4.49
C LEU A 51 29.42 -12.21 3.71
N PHE A 52 28.65 -11.35 4.36
CA PHE A 52 27.79 -10.38 3.67
C PHE A 52 28.51 -9.05 3.58
N LEU A 53 28.29 -8.34 2.47
CA LEU A 53 28.91 -7.07 2.19
C LEU A 53 27.87 -6.03 1.75
N ALA A 54 28.16 -4.78 2.11
CA ALA A 54 27.47 -3.61 1.61
C ALA A 54 27.75 -3.43 0.11
N GLU A 55 26.95 -2.59 -0.55
CA GLU A 55 27.20 -2.20 -1.95
C GLU A 55 28.62 -1.64 -2.14
N SER A 56 29.15 -0.95 -1.13
CA SER A 56 30.50 -0.40 -1.11
C SER A 56 31.62 -1.44 -0.98
N GLY A 57 31.30 -2.73 -0.85
CA GLY A 57 32.25 -3.82 -0.61
C GLY A 57 32.74 -3.95 0.84
N ARG A 58 32.16 -3.19 1.77
CA ARG A 58 32.48 -3.29 3.21
C ARG A 58 31.79 -4.51 3.81
N ASP A 59 32.51 -5.28 4.63
CA ASP A 59 31.96 -6.42 5.36
C ASP A 59 30.90 -5.94 6.38
N THR A 60 29.76 -6.63 6.41
CA THR A 60 28.62 -6.26 7.26
C THR A 60 28.07 -7.39 8.11
N ALA A 61 28.25 -8.65 7.69
CA ALA A 61 28.01 -9.80 8.54
C ALA A 61 29.01 -10.92 8.24
N ALA A 62 29.38 -11.69 9.27
CA ALA A 62 30.30 -12.82 9.14
C ALA A 62 29.71 -14.07 9.79
N PHE A 63 29.69 -15.19 9.05
CA PHE A 63 29.00 -16.41 9.45
C PHE A 63 29.91 -17.64 9.41
N LYS A 64 29.73 -18.53 10.40
CA LYS A 64 30.35 -19.85 10.47
C LYS A 64 29.30 -20.93 10.68
N TRP A 65 29.60 -22.16 10.27
CA TRP A 65 28.77 -23.32 10.59
C TRP A 65 28.59 -23.45 12.10
N VAL A 66 27.34 -23.63 12.54
CA VAL A 66 27.02 -23.89 13.95
C VAL A 66 26.32 -25.23 14.09
N PRO A 67 26.64 -26.03 15.13
CA PRO A 67 25.89 -27.25 15.43
C PRO A 67 24.43 -26.90 15.73
N HIS A 68 23.48 -27.50 15.00
CA HIS A 68 22.05 -27.31 15.26
C HIS A 68 21.37 -28.66 15.58
N PRO A 69 20.62 -28.77 16.70
CA PRO A 69 20.07 -30.05 17.19
C PRO A 69 19.12 -30.77 16.23
N LEU A 70 18.49 -30.04 15.31
CA LEU A 70 17.48 -30.56 14.37
C LEU A 70 18.04 -30.92 12.97
N ASN A 71 19.35 -31.17 12.83
CA ASN A 71 20.00 -31.48 11.53
C ASN A 71 19.76 -30.44 10.42
N ARG A 72 19.44 -29.20 10.80
CA ARG A 72 19.30 -28.07 9.85
C ARG A 72 20.65 -27.45 9.58
N VAL A 73 20.89 -27.07 8.33
CA VAL A 73 22.10 -26.40 7.90
C VAL A 73 22.00 -24.94 8.37
N VAL A 74 22.71 -24.60 9.45
CA VAL A 74 22.64 -23.28 10.09
C VAL A 74 24.03 -22.67 10.18
N LEU A 75 24.13 -21.40 9.79
CA LEU A 75 25.29 -20.57 10.11
C LEU A 75 24.93 -19.55 11.18
N GLY A 76 25.81 -19.43 12.17
CA GLY A 76 25.74 -18.41 13.20
C GLY A 76 26.85 -17.39 12.98
N GLY A 77 26.54 -16.13 13.25
CA GLY A 77 27.44 -15.02 12.95
C GLY A 77 27.22 -13.80 13.81
N ASN A 78 27.93 -12.74 13.47
CA ASN A 78 27.67 -11.40 13.99
C ASN A 78 27.68 -10.39 12.84
N LEU A 79 26.96 -9.29 13.02
CA LEU A 79 27.21 -8.08 12.23
C LEU A 79 28.63 -7.57 12.52
N VAL A 80 29.28 -7.06 11.49
CA VAL A 80 30.65 -6.50 11.52
C VAL A 80 30.64 -5.02 11.16
N GLY A 81 31.53 -4.25 11.80
CA GLY A 81 31.60 -2.79 11.72
C GLY A 81 31.08 -2.06 12.97
N ASP A 82 31.35 -0.76 13.07
CA ASP A 82 30.97 0.12 14.19
C ASP A 82 29.73 0.90 13.74
N PRO A 83 28.49 0.68 14.25
CA PRO A 83 28.02 0.44 15.63
C PRO A 83 27.21 -0.86 15.81
N ALA A 84 27.27 -1.77 14.84
CA ALA A 84 26.52 -3.03 14.82
C ALA A 84 27.31 -4.24 15.34
N ALA A 85 28.60 -4.03 15.68
CA ALA A 85 29.51 -5.07 16.12
C ALA A 85 28.92 -5.89 17.28
N GLY A 86 28.87 -7.22 17.10
CA GLY A 86 28.41 -8.15 18.14
C GLY A 86 26.90 -8.41 18.16
N ILE A 87 26.11 -7.77 17.29
CA ILE A 87 24.72 -8.19 17.05
C ILE A 87 24.77 -9.57 16.40
N LYS A 88 24.19 -10.56 17.08
CA LYS A 88 24.14 -11.94 16.58
C LYS A 88 23.26 -12.02 15.35
N THR A 89 23.76 -12.76 14.36
CA THR A 89 23.05 -13.07 13.13
C THR A 89 22.97 -14.57 12.92
N MET A 90 21.99 -14.99 12.15
CA MET A 90 21.76 -16.38 11.81
C MET A 90 21.31 -16.51 10.36
N LEU A 91 21.87 -17.50 9.67
CA LEU A 91 21.39 -17.99 8.38
C LEU A 91 20.94 -19.43 8.56
N GLN A 92 19.65 -19.67 8.38
CA GLN A 92 19.07 -21.00 8.44
C GLN A 92 18.67 -21.43 7.02
N SER A 93 19.23 -22.53 6.54
CA SER A 93 18.75 -23.16 5.31
C SER A 93 17.31 -23.62 5.52
N LEU A 94 16.49 -23.48 4.50
CA LEU A 94 15.12 -23.95 4.53
C LEU A 94 15.03 -25.28 3.75
N PRO A 95 14.22 -26.26 4.21
CA PRO A 95 13.96 -27.48 3.45
C PRO A 95 13.23 -27.15 2.13
N GLU A 96 13.25 -28.11 1.19
CA GLU A 96 12.67 -28.05 -0.18
C GLU A 96 11.67 -26.91 -0.37
N ASP A 97 12.09 -25.92 -1.13
CA ASP A 97 11.31 -24.77 -1.55
C ASP A 97 10.41 -25.15 -2.73
N LYS A 98 9.12 -24.82 -2.61
CA LYS A 98 8.31 -24.69 -3.83
C LYS A 98 8.67 -23.36 -4.47
N GLU A 99 9.39 -23.47 -5.56
CA GLU A 99 9.59 -22.38 -6.49
C GLU A 99 8.28 -22.11 -7.22
N PHE A 100 7.77 -20.88 -7.10
CA PHE A 100 6.61 -20.44 -7.87
C PHE A 100 7.07 -19.51 -8.96
N VAL A 101 6.62 -19.80 -10.18
CA VAL A 101 6.85 -18.90 -11.31
C VAL A 101 5.80 -17.78 -11.24
N ARG A 102 6.24 -16.53 -11.21
CA ARG A 102 5.34 -15.39 -11.34
C ARG A 102 4.85 -15.33 -12.78
N LYS A 103 3.53 -15.38 -12.95
CA LYS A 103 2.86 -15.21 -14.24
C LYS A 103 1.79 -14.14 -14.14
N SER A 104 1.39 -13.60 -15.29
CA SER A 104 0.27 -12.68 -15.28
C SER A 104 -1.01 -13.44 -14.94
N ALA A 105 -1.86 -12.85 -14.09
CA ALA A 105 -3.20 -13.34 -13.81
C ALA A 105 -4.00 -13.53 -15.11
N TYR A 106 -3.75 -12.69 -16.12
CA TYR A 106 -4.37 -12.78 -17.44
C TYR A 106 -3.98 -14.08 -18.17
N ASP A 107 -2.74 -14.57 -18.02
CA ASP A 107 -2.30 -15.83 -18.61
C ASP A 107 -2.91 -17.05 -17.90
N MET A 108 -3.34 -16.86 -16.65
CA MET A 108 -3.93 -17.90 -15.80
C MET A 108 -5.47 -17.92 -15.87
N ALA A 109 -6.06 -16.91 -16.52
CA ALA A 109 -7.49 -16.64 -16.56
C ALA A 109 -8.26 -17.69 -17.37
N GLU A 110 -9.43 -18.05 -16.88
CA GLU A 110 -10.44 -18.76 -17.67
C GLU A 110 -11.16 -17.79 -18.61
N ALA A 111 -11.46 -16.59 -18.10
CA ALA A 111 -12.07 -15.51 -18.87
C ALA A 111 -11.58 -14.15 -18.37
N VAL A 112 -11.59 -13.16 -19.26
CA VAL A 112 -11.27 -11.76 -18.94
C VAL A 112 -12.37 -10.90 -19.52
N HIS A 113 -13.07 -10.17 -18.65
CA HIS A 113 -14.15 -9.27 -19.04
C HIS A 113 -13.69 -7.83 -18.86
N SER A 114 -13.77 -7.04 -19.94
CA SER A 114 -13.53 -5.60 -19.84
C SER A 114 -14.65 -4.96 -19.03
N PHE A 115 -14.31 -4.44 -17.85
CA PHE A 115 -15.27 -3.80 -16.97
C PHE A 115 -15.35 -2.29 -17.25
N ALA A 116 -14.19 -1.64 -17.35
CA ALA A 116 -14.13 -0.21 -17.63
C ALA A 116 -12.95 0.10 -18.55
N ALA A 117 -13.22 0.75 -19.68
CA ALA A 117 -12.20 1.12 -20.65
C ALA A 117 -11.30 2.24 -20.11
N GLU A 118 -10.06 2.30 -20.63
CA GLU A 118 -9.16 3.42 -20.36
C GLU A 118 -9.85 4.77 -20.65
N THR A 119 -9.74 5.70 -19.70
CA THR A 119 -10.34 7.02 -19.82
C THR A 119 -9.40 8.11 -19.34
N ARG A 120 -9.45 9.26 -20.02
CA ARG A 120 -8.79 10.47 -19.57
C ARG A 120 -9.69 11.17 -18.55
N VAL A 121 -9.11 11.62 -17.44
CA VAL A 121 -9.79 12.36 -16.38
C VAL A 121 -9.19 13.75 -16.34
N GLU A 122 -9.99 14.77 -16.65
CA GLU A 122 -9.57 16.17 -16.61
C GLU A 122 -9.71 16.74 -15.19
N ALA A 123 -8.72 17.50 -14.77
CA ALA A 123 -8.78 18.32 -13.56
C ALA A 123 -9.45 19.66 -13.88
N LEU A 124 -9.98 20.33 -12.84
CA LEU A 124 -10.40 21.72 -12.98
C LEU A 124 -9.19 22.64 -13.17
N PRO A 125 -9.38 23.84 -13.76
CA PRO A 125 -8.27 24.77 -13.97
C PRO A 125 -7.51 25.08 -12.68
N HIS A 126 -6.19 25.09 -12.77
CA HIS A 126 -5.34 25.46 -11.65
C HIS A 126 -5.48 26.96 -11.32
N ILE A 127 -5.85 27.25 -10.08
CA ILE A 127 -6.15 28.62 -9.61
C ILE A 127 -5.32 29.06 -8.40
N PHE A 128 -4.68 28.13 -7.68
CA PHE A 128 -3.86 28.42 -6.49
C PHE A 128 -2.83 27.31 -6.29
N GLY A 129 -1.78 27.60 -5.52
CA GLY A 129 -0.63 26.70 -5.38
C GLY A 129 0.41 26.92 -6.49
N THR A 130 1.48 26.12 -6.44
CA THR A 130 2.59 26.21 -7.42
C THR A 130 2.69 24.97 -8.29
N HIS A 131 2.04 23.87 -7.91
CA HIS A 131 2.08 22.58 -8.59
C HIS A 131 0.66 22.08 -8.84
N HIS A 132 0.42 21.54 -10.04
CA HIS A 132 -0.84 20.92 -10.42
C HIS A 132 -0.66 19.85 -11.49
N GLU A 133 -1.62 18.93 -11.56
CA GLU A 133 -1.80 17.98 -12.66
C GLU A 133 -3.10 18.35 -13.38
N ASN A 134 -3.02 18.64 -14.68
CA ASN A 134 -4.20 19.08 -15.46
C ASN A 134 -5.13 17.92 -15.84
N ALA A 135 -4.59 16.71 -15.91
CA ALA A 135 -5.32 15.50 -16.23
C ALA A 135 -4.44 14.28 -15.96
N TYR A 136 -5.07 13.12 -15.84
CA TYR A 136 -4.39 11.84 -15.85
C TYR A 136 -5.17 10.82 -16.69
N THR A 137 -4.53 9.71 -17.00
CA THR A 137 -5.16 8.61 -17.74
C THR A 137 -5.44 7.47 -16.76
N ALA A 138 -6.72 7.29 -16.42
CA ALA A 138 -7.19 6.13 -15.70
C ALA A 138 -7.19 4.92 -16.63
N LYS A 139 -6.28 3.98 -16.37
CA LYS A 139 -6.14 2.75 -17.15
C LYS A 139 -7.32 1.80 -16.98
N GLN A 140 -7.53 0.98 -18.00
CA GLN A 140 -8.60 -0.03 -18.06
C GLN A 140 -8.65 -0.92 -16.81
N ILE A 141 -9.87 -1.23 -16.38
CA ILE A 141 -10.16 -2.23 -15.35
C ILE A 141 -10.80 -3.44 -16.01
N ASP A 142 -10.26 -4.61 -15.69
CA ASP A 142 -10.79 -5.89 -16.09
C ASP A 142 -11.28 -6.69 -14.88
N LEU A 143 -12.28 -7.53 -15.12
CA LEU A 143 -12.64 -8.63 -14.24
C LEU A 143 -11.99 -9.90 -14.78
N ILE A 144 -11.01 -10.41 -14.05
CA ILE A 144 -10.32 -11.65 -14.39
C ILE A 144 -11.01 -12.80 -13.65
N GLU A 145 -11.49 -13.79 -14.38
CA GLU A 145 -12.07 -15.00 -13.81
C GLU A 145 -11.01 -16.11 -13.74
N LEU A 146 -10.81 -16.66 -12.55
CA LEU A 146 -9.87 -17.75 -12.31
C LEU A 146 -10.62 -18.93 -11.68
N SER A 147 -10.35 -20.14 -12.16
CA SER A 147 -10.94 -21.37 -11.62
C SER A 147 -9.91 -22.15 -10.80
N ASP A 148 -10.39 -22.80 -9.74
CA ASP A 148 -9.63 -23.73 -8.88
C ASP A 148 -8.28 -23.15 -8.41
N VAL A 149 -8.36 -22.00 -7.75
CA VAL A 149 -7.18 -21.30 -7.20
C VAL A 149 -7.04 -21.50 -5.71
N THR A 150 -5.80 -21.35 -5.23
CA THR A 150 -5.48 -21.30 -3.81
C THR A 150 -5.04 -19.89 -3.46
N LEU A 151 -5.71 -19.27 -2.49
CA LEU A 151 -5.32 -17.98 -1.94
C LEU A 151 -4.44 -18.18 -0.72
N ARG A 152 -3.19 -17.72 -0.76
CA ARG A 152 -2.28 -17.76 0.39
C ARG A 152 -2.49 -16.55 1.29
N THR A 153 -2.79 -16.81 2.55
CA THR A 153 -3.14 -15.80 3.57
C THR A 153 -1.89 -15.48 4.41
N PRO A 154 -1.76 -14.27 4.98
CA PRO A 154 -2.81 -13.32 5.30
C PRO A 154 -3.05 -12.22 4.27
N TYR A 155 -2.40 -12.24 3.09
CA TYR A 155 -2.52 -11.18 2.07
C TYR A 155 -3.26 -11.62 0.79
N ALA A 156 -3.75 -12.86 0.75
CA ALA A 156 -4.49 -13.49 -0.34
C ALA A 156 -3.78 -13.44 -1.70
N VAL A 157 -2.51 -13.86 -1.71
CA VAL A 157 -1.76 -14.08 -2.96
C VAL A 157 -2.39 -15.24 -3.72
N ILE A 158 -2.64 -15.04 -5.01
CA ILE A 158 -3.33 -16.03 -5.85
C ILE A 158 -2.30 -17.01 -6.40
N GLU A 159 -2.51 -18.30 -6.09
CA GLU A 159 -1.78 -19.43 -6.65
C GLU A 159 -2.69 -20.27 -7.55
N LYS A 160 -2.17 -20.71 -8.70
CA LYS A 160 -2.79 -21.72 -9.57
C LYS A 160 -1.72 -22.55 -10.25
N ASP A 161 -1.80 -23.87 -10.16
CA ASP A 161 -0.89 -24.82 -10.85
C ASP A 161 0.61 -24.52 -10.66
N GLY A 162 1.03 -24.23 -9.42
CA GLY A 162 2.43 -23.89 -9.10
C GLY A 162 2.88 -22.51 -9.60
N ARG A 163 1.95 -21.63 -9.99
CA ARG A 163 2.22 -20.26 -10.45
C ARG A 163 1.56 -19.25 -9.53
N ILE A 164 2.19 -18.09 -9.38
CA ILE A 164 1.61 -16.96 -8.65
C ILE A 164 1.17 -15.88 -9.62
N ALA A 165 -0.05 -15.39 -9.44
CA ALA A 165 -0.56 -14.26 -10.20
C ALA A 165 0.15 -12.97 -9.74
N GLY A 166 0.98 -12.41 -10.62
CA GLY A 166 1.85 -11.28 -10.31
C GLY A 166 1.12 -10.00 -9.91
N GLU A 167 -0.10 -9.82 -10.38
CA GLU A 167 -1.00 -8.71 -10.08
C GLU A 167 -1.55 -8.82 -8.65
N SER A 168 -1.65 -10.02 -8.08
CA SER A 168 -2.04 -10.23 -6.68
C SER A 168 -0.96 -9.82 -5.68
N LEU A 169 0.28 -9.58 -6.17
CA LEU A 169 1.40 -9.08 -5.37
C LEU A 169 1.43 -7.55 -5.28
N PHE A 170 0.45 -6.86 -5.88
CA PHE A 170 0.35 -5.42 -5.79
C PHE A 170 0.21 -4.96 -4.32
N HIS A 171 1.12 -4.09 -3.88
CA HIS A 171 1.30 -3.67 -2.47
C HIS A 171 1.54 -4.82 -1.47
N PHE A 172 2.01 -5.98 -1.93
CA PHE A 172 2.40 -7.04 -1.02
C PHE A 172 3.56 -6.59 -0.12
N PRO A 173 3.45 -6.69 1.22
CA PRO A 173 4.43 -6.15 2.13
C PRO A 173 5.58 -7.14 2.33
N PHE A 174 6.41 -7.35 1.31
CA PHE A 174 7.56 -8.27 1.36
C PHE A 174 8.49 -8.02 2.56
N TYR A 175 8.58 -6.77 3.02
CA TYR A 175 9.37 -6.39 4.20
C TYR A 175 8.79 -6.85 5.54
N ARG A 176 7.48 -7.21 5.60
CA ARG A 176 6.79 -7.78 6.77
C ARG A 176 6.47 -9.26 6.63
N GLU A 177 6.48 -9.77 5.40
CA GLU A 177 6.22 -11.18 5.16
C GLU A 177 7.46 -12.00 5.52
N THR A 178 7.23 -13.06 6.28
CA THR A 178 8.29 -13.96 6.72
C THR A 178 8.25 -15.28 5.99
N SER A 179 7.21 -15.56 5.21
CA SER A 179 6.95 -16.86 4.56
C SER A 179 7.04 -16.83 3.03
N MET A 180 7.23 -15.66 2.42
CA MET A 180 7.46 -15.47 0.99
C MET A 180 8.65 -14.54 0.71
N ALA A 181 9.43 -14.88 -0.33
CA ALA A 181 10.50 -14.05 -0.87
C ALA A 181 10.22 -13.71 -2.34
N ASP A 182 10.56 -12.49 -2.77
CA ASP A 182 10.66 -12.16 -4.20
C ASP A 182 12.05 -12.58 -4.71
N GLY A 183 12.10 -13.42 -5.74
CA GLY A 183 13.34 -13.85 -6.37
C GLY A 183 13.98 -12.80 -7.27
N GLY A 184 13.29 -11.72 -7.62
CA GLY A 184 13.81 -10.67 -8.50
C GLY A 184 14.13 -11.12 -9.93
N ASP A 185 13.92 -12.40 -10.24
CA ASP A 185 14.15 -13.10 -11.51
C ASP A 185 12.83 -13.54 -12.16
N GLY A 186 11.70 -13.09 -11.63
CA GLY A 186 10.37 -13.54 -12.02
C GLY A 186 9.89 -14.78 -11.26
N HIS A 187 10.62 -15.23 -10.24
CA HIS A 187 10.20 -16.29 -9.34
C HIS A 187 9.86 -15.72 -7.97
N ALA A 188 8.96 -16.38 -7.27
CA ALA A 188 8.67 -16.11 -5.87
C ALA A 188 8.73 -17.43 -5.11
N TYR A 189 9.17 -17.38 -3.87
CA TYR A 189 9.44 -18.58 -3.10
C TYR A 189 8.66 -18.57 -1.81
N TRP A 190 8.02 -19.69 -1.48
CA TRP A 190 7.27 -19.85 -0.24
C TRP A 190 7.84 -20.95 0.64
N MET A 191 7.74 -20.73 1.95
CA MET A 191 8.40 -21.60 2.92
C MET A 191 7.60 -22.81 3.41
N ARG A 192 6.30 -22.88 3.18
CA ARG A 192 5.46 -24.02 3.58
C ARG A 192 4.22 -24.12 2.71
N ASP A 193 3.88 -25.34 2.32
CA ASP A 193 2.48 -25.65 2.00
C ASP A 193 1.67 -25.64 3.29
N VAL A 194 0.57 -24.91 3.26
CA VAL A 194 -0.47 -25.03 4.26
C VAL A 194 -1.68 -25.54 3.51
N GLU A 195 -2.17 -26.71 3.90
CA GLU A 195 -3.42 -27.26 3.36
C GLU A 195 -4.55 -26.23 3.50
N PRO A 196 -5.44 -26.11 2.50
CA PRO A 196 -6.57 -25.20 2.57
C PRO A 196 -7.37 -25.41 3.85
N THR A 197 -7.50 -24.34 4.64
CA THR A 197 -8.27 -24.36 5.88
C THR A 197 -9.73 -23.98 5.65
N LEU A 198 -10.06 -23.52 4.44
CA LEU A 198 -11.37 -23.09 4.01
C LEU A 198 -11.53 -23.34 2.51
N GLU A 199 -12.70 -23.83 2.10
CA GLU A 199 -13.10 -23.92 0.71
C GLU A 199 -14.27 -22.97 0.44
N ILE A 200 -14.17 -22.19 -0.64
CA ILE A 200 -15.19 -21.24 -1.07
C ILE A 200 -15.56 -21.53 -2.52
N ASP A 201 -16.86 -21.54 -2.78
CA ASP A 201 -17.37 -21.80 -4.11
C ASP A 201 -17.06 -20.66 -5.09
N THR A 202 -17.53 -19.45 -4.79
CA THR A 202 -17.31 -18.26 -5.63
C THR A 202 -16.97 -17.06 -4.76
N ALA A 203 -15.85 -16.38 -5.05
CA ALA A 203 -15.36 -15.24 -4.28
C ALA A 203 -14.97 -14.03 -5.14
N LEU A 204 -15.17 -12.83 -4.61
CA LEU A 204 -14.62 -11.57 -5.10
C LEU A 204 -13.34 -11.23 -4.32
N HIS A 205 -12.23 -11.06 -5.03
CA HIS A 205 -10.94 -10.71 -4.46
C HIS A 205 -10.84 -9.20 -4.17
N ALA A 206 -11.29 -8.80 -2.98
CA ALA A 206 -11.13 -7.45 -2.46
C ALA A 206 -9.99 -7.39 -1.42
N PHE A 207 -8.88 -8.05 -1.73
CA PHE A 207 -7.84 -8.38 -0.76
C PHE A 207 -6.47 -7.85 -1.23
N GLY A 208 -5.54 -7.59 -0.31
CA GLY A 208 -4.15 -7.26 -0.60
C GLY A 208 -3.36 -6.88 0.66
N GLY A 209 -2.19 -6.27 0.46
CA GLY A 209 -1.37 -5.70 1.53
C GLY A 209 -1.76 -4.27 1.91
N VAL A 210 -1.19 -3.77 3.02
CA VAL A 210 -1.29 -2.36 3.47
C VAL A 210 -2.73 -1.92 3.79
N SER A 211 -3.56 -2.83 4.30
CA SER A 211 -4.94 -2.53 4.71
C SER A 211 -5.03 -1.46 5.80
N GLU A 212 -4.01 -1.33 6.65
CA GLU A 212 -3.95 -0.35 7.76
C GLU A 212 -3.86 1.12 7.31
N ASN A 213 -3.62 1.38 6.02
CA ASN A 213 -3.62 2.73 5.48
C ASN A 213 -4.94 3.01 4.75
N ILE A 214 -5.70 3.99 5.25
CA ILE A 214 -7.03 4.32 4.75
C ILE A 214 -7.08 4.64 3.25
N TYR A 215 -6.02 5.22 2.67
CA TYR A 215 -5.94 5.43 1.22
C TYR A 215 -6.00 4.10 0.48
N HIS A 216 -5.11 3.18 0.84
CA HIS A 216 -5.04 1.87 0.21
C HIS A 216 -6.32 1.09 0.47
N TRP A 217 -6.86 1.14 1.69
CA TRP A 217 -8.12 0.48 2.05
C TRP A 217 -9.28 0.92 1.15
N LEU A 218 -9.55 2.22 1.08
CA LEU A 218 -10.68 2.72 0.31
C LEU A 218 -10.51 2.48 -1.20
N HIS A 219 -9.32 2.75 -1.75
CA HIS A 219 -9.08 2.67 -3.19
C HIS A 219 -8.79 1.26 -3.72
N PHE A 220 -8.29 0.33 -2.92
CA PHE A 220 -7.88 -1.02 -3.39
C PHE A 220 -8.66 -2.18 -2.78
N PHE A 221 -9.45 -1.95 -1.74
CA PHE A 221 -10.30 -2.98 -1.12
C PHE A 221 -11.76 -2.61 -1.33
N VAL A 222 -12.18 -1.44 -0.82
CA VAL A 222 -13.58 -1.01 -0.85
C VAL A 222 -14.05 -0.72 -2.28
N ALA A 223 -13.25 0.00 -3.07
CA ALA A 223 -13.54 0.34 -4.46
C ALA A 223 -13.65 -0.86 -5.42
N LYS A 224 -13.12 -2.04 -5.06
CA LYS A 224 -13.24 -3.27 -5.86
C LYS A 224 -14.65 -3.85 -5.82
N MET A 225 -15.45 -3.49 -4.81
CA MET A 225 -16.87 -3.81 -4.76
C MET A 225 -17.64 -2.77 -5.58
N ASN A 226 -18.04 -3.16 -6.78
CA ASN A 226 -18.71 -2.28 -7.73
C ASN A 226 -19.87 -3.01 -8.40
N SER A 227 -21.03 -2.35 -8.56
CA SER A 227 -22.23 -3.01 -9.12
C SER A 227 -22.02 -3.44 -10.57
N GLY A 228 -21.46 -2.58 -11.42
CA GLY A 228 -21.22 -2.90 -12.82
C GLY A 228 -20.22 -4.04 -13.02
N LEU A 229 -19.27 -4.20 -12.10
CA LEU A 229 -18.37 -5.36 -12.11
C LEU A 229 -19.13 -6.65 -11.79
N LEU A 230 -20.04 -6.60 -10.81
CA LEU A 230 -20.87 -7.74 -10.46
C LEU A 230 -21.88 -8.10 -11.55
N ASP A 231 -22.32 -7.14 -12.38
CA ASP A 231 -23.25 -7.39 -13.48
C ASP A 231 -22.62 -8.19 -14.64
N LEU A 232 -21.29 -8.19 -14.75
CA LEU A 232 -20.54 -9.06 -15.67
C LEU A 232 -20.65 -10.53 -15.25
N TRP A 233 -20.73 -10.79 -13.94
CA TRP A 233 -20.82 -12.14 -13.40
C TRP A 233 -22.22 -12.75 -13.59
N LYS A 234 -22.28 -13.99 -14.10
CA LYS A 234 -23.53 -14.70 -14.44
C LYS A 234 -23.90 -15.84 -13.50
N GLY A 235 -23.40 -15.83 -12.26
CA GLY A 235 -23.72 -16.83 -11.23
C GLY A 235 -24.33 -16.24 -9.97
N ASP A 236 -24.40 -17.05 -8.92
CA ASP A 236 -24.77 -16.59 -7.58
C ASP A 236 -23.83 -15.50 -7.09
N ARG A 237 -24.33 -14.62 -6.20
CA ARG A 237 -23.53 -13.53 -5.65
C ARG A 237 -22.28 -14.07 -4.97
N PRO A 238 -21.07 -13.59 -5.33
CA PRO A 238 -19.84 -14.03 -4.70
C PRO A 238 -19.80 -13.59 -3.24
N VAL A 239 -19.05 -14.31 -2.41
CA VAL A 239 -18.60 -13.74 -1.13
C VAL A 239 -17.43 -12.80 -1.38
N VAL A 240 -17.35 -11.69 -0.67
CA VAL A 240 -16.22 -10.77 -0.74
C VAL A 240 -15.16 -11.21 0.26
N LEU A 241 -13.96 -11.48 -0.24
CA LEU A 241 -12.82 -11.82 0.61
C LEU A 241 -12.08 -10.55 1.01
N LEU A 242 -11.96 -10.32 2.31
CA LEU A 242 -11.28 -9.18 2.92
C LEU A 242 -10.34 -9.65 4.03
N PRO A 243 -9.25 -8.91 4.34
CA PRO A 243 -8.42 -9.21 5.49
C PRO A 243 -9.18 -9.00 6.79
N ALA A 244 -8.61 -9.52 7.89
CA ALA A 244 -9.07 -9.21 9.22
C ALA A 244 -9.11 -7.70 9.46
N PHE A 245 -10.13 -7.24 10.19
CA PHE A 245 -10.29 -5.83 10.49
C PHE A 245 -9.50 -5.44 11.73
N THR A 246 -8.55 -4.55 11.54
CA THR A 246 -7.68 -4.01 12.59
C THR A 246 -8.04 -2.57 12.99
N ALA A 247 -8.85 -1.89 12.18
CA ALA A 247 -9.29 -0.52 12.42
C ALA A 247 -10.82 -0.36 12.27
N PRO A 248 -11.47 0.53 13.04
CA PRO A 248 -12.92 0.74 12.97
C PRO A 248 -13.44 1.14 11.59
N TYR A 249 -12.63 1.90 10.82
CA TYR A 249 -13.02 2.33 9.48
C TYR A 249 -13.12 1.17 8.48
N HIS A 250 -12.55 0.00 8.75
CA HIS A 250 -12.69 -1.18 7.89
C HIS A 250 -14.13 -1.65 7.82
N ALA A 251 -14.76 -1.90 8.97
CA ALA A 251 -16.16 -2.28 9.04
C ALA A 251 -17.06 -1.15 8.54
N ALA A 252 -16.81 0.08 9.01
CA ALA A 252 -17.58 1.26 8.62
C ALA A 252 -17.48 1.61 7.12
N SER A 253 -16.61 0.95 6.34
CA SER A 253 -16.58 1.14 4.89
C SER A 253 -16.93 -0.12 4.13
N ALA A 254 -16.18 -1.20 4.31
CA ALA A 254 -16.32 -2.39 3.50
C ALA A 254 -17.65 -3.13 3.74
N GLU A 255 -18.11 -3.23 5.00
CA GLU A 255 -19.39 -3.88 5.29
C GLU A 255 -20.57 -3.06 4.78
N VAL A 256 -20.49 -1.72 4.86
CA VAL A 256 -21.51 -0.81 4.31
C VAL A 256 -21.65 -0.96 2.80
N VAL A 257 -20.53 -0.97 2.07
CA VAL A 257 -20.56 -1.12 0.60
C VAL A 257 -21.00 -2.53 0.21
N ALA A 258 -20.54 -3.56 0.92
CA ALA A 258 -20.98 -4.93 0.69
C ALA A 258 -22.49 -5.09 0.92
N GLU A 259 -23.03 -4.55 2.02
CA GLU A 259 -24.46 -4.58 2.35
C GLU A 259 -25.29 -3.90 1.25
N ALA A 260 -24.88 -2.70 0.81
CA ALA A 260 -25.56 -1.97 -0.26
C ALA A 260 -25.61 -2.73 -1.59
N LEU A 261 -24.63 -3.63 -1.83
CA LEU A 261 -24.54 -4.48 -3.02
C LEU A 261 -25.12 -5.89 -2.80
N GLY A 262 -25.65 -6.20 -1.61
CA GLY A 262 -26.18 -7.52 -1.27
C GLY A 262 -25.10 -8.61 -1.20
N LEU A 263 -23.87 -8.25 -0.88
CA LEU A 263 -22.72 -9.14 -0.79
C LEU A 263 -22.47 -9.61 0.65
N LYS A 264 -22.07 -10.87 0.80
CA LYS A 264 -21.60 -11.41 2.08
C LYS A 264 -20.10 -11.21 2.19
N VAL A 265 -19.63 -10.77 3.35
CA VAL A 265 -18.20 -10.59 3.63
C VAL A 265 -17.64 -11.82 4.35
N VAL A 266 -16.53 -12.34 3.86
CA VAL A 266 -15.70 -13.35 4.54
C VAL A 266 -14.36 -12.71 4.88
N ARG A 267 -14.11 -12.56 6.18
CA ARG A 267 -12.85 -12.00 6.70
C ARG A 267 -11.87 -13.12 6.97
N ILE A 268 -10.67 -13.00 6.43
CA ILE A 268 -9.61 -13.97 6.64
C ILE A 268 -8.61 -13.43 7.66
N SER A 269 -8.51 -14.14 8.78
CA SER A 269 -7.52 -13.89 9.84
C SER A 269 -6.52 -15.04 9.90
N GLY A 270 -5.23 -14.72 9.95
CA GLY A 270 -4.16 -15.70 10.16
C GLY A 270 -3.48 -16.20 8.88
N ASN A 271 -2.44 -17.00 9.09
CA ASN A 271 -1.61 -17.58 8.03
C ASN A 271 -2.14 -18.96 7.64
N GLY A 272 -2.27 -19.22 6.35
CA GLY A 272 -2.84 -20.44 5.81
C GLY A 272 -3.18 -20.31 4.34
N SER A 273 -4.16 -21.07 3.88
CA SER A 273 -4.65 -20.97 2.51
C SER A 273 -6.15 -21.19 2.43
N VAL A 274 -6.77 -20.59 1.40
CA VAL A 274 -8.20 -20.72 1.09
C VAL A 274 -8.32 -21.22 -0.33
N LYS A 275 -9.01 -22.35 -0.53
CA LYS A 275 -9.31 -22.84 -1.88
C LYS A 275 -10.55 -22.16 -2.40
N VAL A 276 -10.50 -21.66 -3.63
CA VAL A 276 -11.62 -20.97 -4.27
C VAL A 276 -11.88 -21.61 -5.63
N ARG A 277 -13.07 -22.19 -5.81
CA ARG A 277 -13.44 -22.83 -7.09
C ARG A 277 -13.58 -21.81 -8.21
N LYS A 278 -14.17 -20.64 -7.94
CA LYS A 278 -14.23 -19.51 -8.88
C LYS A 278 -13.87 -18.19 -8.21
N LEU A 279 -12.76 -17.59 -8.61
CA LEU A 279 -12.31 -16.31 -8.12
C LEU A 279 -12.52 -15.22 -9.16
N LEU A 280 -13.25 -14.19 -8.75
CA LEU A 280 -13.42 -12.94 -9.48
C LEU A 280 -12.35 -11.97 -8.99
N PHE A 281 -11.42 -11.60 -9.88
CA PHE A 281 -10.28 -10.76 -9.55
C PHE A 281 -10.33 -9.43 -10.34
N PRO A 282 -10.88 -8.36 -9.73
CA PRO A 282 -10.83 -7.01 -10.30
C PRO A 282 -9.40 -6.49 -10.32
N HIS A 283 -8.92 -6.09 -11.49
CA HIS A 283 -7.58 -5.57 -11.66
C HIS A 283 -7.53 -4.39 -12.61
N GLN A 284 -6.88 -3.31 -12.19
CA GLN A 284 -6.63 -2.13 -13.02
C GLN A 284 -5.25 -2.23 -13.65
N ARG A 285 -5.18 -2.21 -14.99
CA ARG A 285 -3.91 -2.34 -15.73
C ARG A 285 -2.97 -1.18 -15.46
N GLY A 286 -1.67 -1.44 -15.32
CA GLY A 286 -0.63 -0.40 -15.40
C GLY A 286 -0.79 0.78 -14.44
N SER A 287 -1.53 0.60 -13.34
CA SER A 287 -1.71 1.62 -12.32
C SER A 287 -0.89 1.23 -11.10
N GLU A 288 -0.02 2.11 -10.63
CA GLU A 288 0.65 1.98 -9.33
C GLU A 288 -0.29 2.36 -8.16
N GLY A 289 -1.60 2.34 -8.40
CA GLY A 289 -2.61 2.75 -7.43
C GLY A 289 -2.79 4.27 -7.31
N LEU A 290 -2.12 5.03 -8.17
CA LEU A 290 -2.21 6.48 -8.18
C LEU A 290 -3.27 6.95 -9.18
N ASP A 291 -3.44 6.27 -10.33
CA ASP A 291 -4.35 6.67 -11.42
C ASP A 291 -5.76 6.10 -11.22
N ILE A 292 -6.51 6.61 -10.25
CA ILE A 292 -7.80 6.04 -9.84
C ILE A 292 -8.85 6.11 -10.97
N HIS A 293 -9.50 4.99 -11.32
CA HIS A 293 -10.53 5.01 -12.35
C HIS A 293 -11.87 5.60 -11.84
N PRO A 294 -12.58 6.45 -12.62
CA PRO A 294 -13.88 7.01 -12.24
C PRO A 294 -14.98 6.02 -11.84
N VAL A 295 -14.96 4.76 -12.33
CA VAL A 295 -15.96 3.76 -11.95
C VAL A 295 -15.88 3.40 -10.47
N THR A 296 -14.69 3.55 -9.86
CA THR A 296 -14.49 3.29 -8.43
C THR A 296 -15.24 4.26 -7.52
N VAL A 297 -15.65 5.44 -8.03
CA VAL A 297 -16.37 6.48 -7.29
C VAL A 297 -17.72 5.99 -6.74
N GLU A 298 -18.30 4.93 -7.31
CA GLU A 298 -19.55 4.33 -6.81
C GLU A 298 -19.47 3.97 -5.33
N ALA A 299 -18.41 3.27 -4.90
CA ALA A 299 -18.27 2.85 -3.50
C ALA A 299 -18.20 4.06 -2.56
N PHE A 300 -17.50 5.12 -2.97
CA PHE A 300 -17.42 6.37 -2.21
C PHE A 300 -18.76 7.11 -2.16
N ARG A 301 -19.55 7.06 -3.24
CA ARG A 301 -20.91 7.63 -3.26
C ARG A 301 -21.80 6.90 -2.27
N THR A 302 -21.73 5.57 -2.21
CA THR A 302 -22.47 4.76 -1.23
C THR A 302 -22.11 5.15 0.19
N LEU A 303 -20.82 5.26 0.51
CA LEU A 303 -20.36 5.71 1.83
C LEU A 303 -20.85 7.12 2.17
N LYS A 304 -20.72 8.05 1.22
CA LYS A 304 -21.19 9.43 1.40
C LYS A 304 -22.68 9.45 1.67
N GLN A 305 -23.49 8.75 0.89
CA GLN A 305 -24.95 8.67 1.11
C GLN A 305 -25.31 8.03 2.45
N ARG A 306 -24.58 7.00 2.88
CA ARG A 306 -24.83 6.31 4.15
C ARG A 306 -24.57 7.18 5.37
N TYR A 307 -23.54 8.02 5.31
CA TYR A 307 -23.05 8.79 6.46
C TYR A 307 -23.41 10.27 6.42
N GLN A 308 -23.81 10.80 5.27
CA GLN A 308 -24.25 12.18 5.15
C GLN A 308 -25.45 12.41 6.06
N GLY A 309 -25.32 13.38 6.96
CA GLY A 309 -26.33 13.65 7.97
C GLY A 309 -26.34 15.11 8.41
N PRO A 310 -27.33 15.51 9.21
CA PRO A 310 -27.40 16.85 9.77
C PRO A 310 -26.23 17.08 10.73
N GLY A 311 -25.52 18.19 10.56
CA GLY A 311 -24.44 18.61 11.44
C GLY A 311 -23.91 19.97 11.03
N ALA A 312 -23.39 20.73 12.00
CA ALA A 312 -22.69 21.97 11.75
C ALA A 312 -21.21 21.65 11.54
N TYR A 313 -20.77 21.68 10.29
CA TYR A 313 -19.36 21.49 9.90
C TYR A 313 -18.82 22.78 9.30
N ALA A 314 -17.57 23.11 9.58
CA ALA A 314 -16.95 24.32 9.05
C ALA A 314 -16.80 24.27 7.52
N SER A 315 -16.98 25.42 6.87
CA SER A 315 -16.71 25.60 5.43
C SER A 315 -15.22 25.71 5.11
N ARG A 316 -14.37 25.99 6.11
CA ARG A 316 -12.92 26.13 5.97
C ARG A 316 -12.26 25.22 6.98
N VAL A 317 -11.51 24.23 6.50
CA VAL A 317 -10.87 23.24 7.38
C VAL A 317 -9.40 23.08 7.03
N TYR A 318 -8.57 22.98 8.06
CA TYR A 318 -7.20 22.52 7.96
C TYR A 318 -7.10 21.11 8.54
N ILE A 319 -6.65 20.15 7.74
CA ILE A 319 -6.47 18.78 8.17
C ILE A 319 -5.06 18.63 8.74
N SER A 320 -4.95 18.74 10.07
CA SER A 320 -3.68 18.67 10.79
C SER A 320 -3.08 17.26 10.73
N ARG A 321 -1.75 17.21 10.65
CA ARG A 321 -0.91 16.01 10.81
C ARG A 321 0.13 16.20 11.93
N SER A 322 -0.12 17.15 12.84
CA SER A 322 0.75 17.42 13.98
C SER A 322 0.92 16.22 14.95
N ASP A 323 0.05 15.22 14.83
CA ASP A 323 0.04 13.98 15.62
C ASP A 323 0.90 12.85 15.05
N THR A 324 1.56 13.04 13.90
CA THR A 324 2.46 12.03 13.31
C THR A 324 3.89 12.55 13.14
N GLN A 325 4.85 11.65 13.36
CA GLN A 325 6.27 11.94 13.08
C GLN A 325 6.66 11.68 11.62
N ASN A 326 5.80 11.02 10.83
CA ASN A 326 6.08 10.69 9.44
C ASN A 326 5.79 11.89 8.52
N ARG A 327 6.79 12.29 7.73
CA ARG A 327 6.77 13.46 6.85
C ARG A 327 6.34 14.69 7.63
N ARG A 328 7.11 15.02 8.66
CA ARG A 328 6.79 16.12 9.59
C ARG A 328 6.92 17.47 8.90
N LEU A 329 5.84 18.26 8.89
CA LEU A 329 5.85 19.65 8.44
C LEU A 329 6.33 20.55 9.59
N VAL A 330 7.58 21.01 9.51
CA VAL A 330 8.29 21.67 10.63
C VAL A 330 7.56 22.93 11.13
N ASN A 331 6.92 23.69 10.24
CA ASN A 331 6.20 24.92 10.59
C ASN A 331 4.68 24.77 10.66
N GLU A 332 4.16 23.56 10.86
CA GLU A 332 2.72 23.29 10.94
C GLU A 332 2.00 24.11 12.01
N GLU A 333 2.55 24.24 13.22
CA GLU A 333 1.94 25.04 14.30
C GLU A 333 1.75 26.53 13.91
N GLY A 334 2.73 27.09 13.20
CA GLY A 334 2.63 28.43 12.66
C GLY A 334 1.52 28.53 11.62
N ILE A 335 1.46 27.55 10.70
CA ILE A 335 0.45 27.47 9.65
C ILE A 335 -0.96 27.35 10.25
N GLU A 336 -1.15 26.50 11.26
CA GLU A 336 -2.41 26.35 11.99
C GLU A 336 -2.85 27.69 12.59
N SER A 337 -1.93 28.40 13.25
CA SER A 337 -2.21 29.71 13.85
C SER A 337 -2.61 30.75 12.79
N TYR A 338 -1.91 30.76 11.65
CA TYR A 338 -2.19 31.64 10.52
C TYR A 338 -3.55 31.34 9.86
N LEU A 339 -3.91 30.06 9.71
CA LEU A 339 -5.18 29.63 9.12
C LEU A 339 -6.37 29.85 10.07
N LYS A 340 -6.19 29.65 11.39
CA LYS A 340 -7.20 29.99 12.40
C LYS A 340 -7.63 31.46 12.29
N GLN A 341 -6.68 32.38 12.12
CA GLN A 341 -6.96 33.80 11.93
C GLN A 341 -7.75 34.11 10.65
N ARG A 342 -7.78 33.18 9.69
CA ARG A 342 -8.55 33.24 8.44
C ARG A 342 -9.84 32.44 8.48
N GLY A 343 -10.27 32.03 9.69
CA GLY A 343 -11.52 31.32 9.92
C GLY A 343 -11.50 29.84 9.55
N PHE A 344 -10.32 29.23 9.46
CA PHE A 344 -10.20 27.79 9.34
C PHE A 344 -10.37 27.10 10.69
N GLU A 345 -11.13 26.02 10.70
CA GLU A 345 -11.14 25.05 11.79
C GLU A 345 -9.98 24.08 11.62
N ILE A 346 -9.19 23.87 12.69
CA ILE A 346 -8.09 22.90 12.69
C ILE A 346 -8.62 21.55 13.17
N VAL A 347 -8.53 20.53 12.32
CA VAL A 347 -9.09 19.21 12.56
C VAL A 347 -7.99 18.16 12.41
N SER A 348 -7.79 17.31 13.43
CA SER A 348 -7.12 16.02 13.26
C SER A 348 -8.18 14.91 13.12
N PHE A 349 -7.96 14.02 12.16
CA PHE A 349 -8.79 12.83 11.96
C PHE A 349 -8.35 11.62 12.79
N THR A 350 -7.24 11.71 13.52
CA THR A 350 -6.82 10.62 14.41
C THR A 350 -7.89 10.39 15.48
N GLY A 351 -8.31 9.12 15.61
CA GLY A 351 -9.37 8.71 16.53
C GLY A 351 -10.78 9.15 16.15
N LYS A 352 -10.98 9.83 15.01
CA LYS A 352 -12.31 10.19 14.51
C LYS A 352 -12.88 9.06 13.67
N ASP A 353 -14.18 8.80 13.83
CA ASP A 353 -14.86 7.80 13.02
C ASP A 353 -14.98 8.25 11.54
N LEU A 354 -15.26 7.28 10.66
CA LEU A 354 -15.34 7.53 9.22
C LEU A 354 -16.47 8.50 8.87
N ALA A 355 -17.59 8.46 9.61
CA ALA A 355 -18.73 9.33 9.37
C ALA A 355 -18.36 10.81 9.59
N PHE A 356 -17.66 11.13 10.68
CA PHE A 356 -17.15 12.46 10.96
C PHE A 356 -16.21 12.94 9.84
N GLN A 357 -15.24 12.10 9.45
CA GLN A 357 -14.29 12.43 8.38
C GLN A 357 -15.00 12.75 7.06
N ILE A 358 -15.95 11.91 6.64
CA ILE A 358 -16.75 12.12 5.42
C ILE A 358 -17.54 13.42 5.51
N ASN A 359 -18.25 13.68 6.61
CA ASN A 359 -19.09 14.86 6.73
C ASN A 359 -18.29 16.17 6.80
N THR A 360 -17.13 16.17 7.47
CA THR A 360 -16.21 17.32 7.48
C THR A 360 -15.79 17.68 6.06
N MET A 361 -15.36 16.69 5.27
CA MET A 361 -14.88 16.91 3.91
C MET A 361 -16.01 17.23 2.93
N ALA A 362 -17.17 16.59 3.07
CA ALA A 362 -18.34 16.84 2.24
C ALA A 362 -18.95 18.23 2.42
N SER A 363 -18.75 18.84 3.60
CA SER A 363 -19.29 20.17 3.94
C SER A 363 -18.34 21.31 3.57
N ALA A 364 -17.03 21.08 3.64
CA ALA A 364 -16.02 22.11 3.44
C ALA A 364 -16.01 22.68 2.00
N ASP A 365 -15.86 24.00 1.89
CA ASP A 365 -15.56 24.73 0.65
C ASP A 365 -14.05 24.84 0.42
N TYR A 366 -13.27 24.97 1.51
CA TYR A 366 -11.83 25.16 1.49
C TYR A 366 -11.18 24.15 2.42
N ILE A 367 -10.25 23.37 1.88
CA ILE A 367 -9.50 22.37 2.62
C ILE A 367 -8.01 22.65 2.41
N VAL A 368 -7.27 22.73 3.50
CA VAL A 368 -5.82 22.89 3.48
C VAL A 368 -5.21 21.76 4.31
N GLY A 369 -4.08 21.21 3.92
CA GLY A 369 -3.40 20.25 4.79
C GLY A 369 -2.10 19.69 4.22
N PRO A 370 -1.22 19.17 5.07
CA PRO A 370 -0.08 18.37 4.65
C PRO A 370 -0.49 17.03 4.04
N HIS A 371 0.31 16.54 3.09
CA HIS A 371 0.07 15.28 2.40
C HIS A 371 0.00 14.08 3.35
N GLY A 372 -1.05 13.27 3.21
CA GLY A 372 -1.13 11.95 3.82
C GLY A 372 -2.55 11.45 4.05
N ALA A 373 -2.67 10.42 4.89
CA ALA A 373 -3.88 9.61 5.06
C ALA A 373 -5.16 10.42 5.28
N GLY A 374 -5.12 11.52 6.04
CA GLY A 374 -6.29 12.37 6.29
C GLY A 374 -6.86 13.01 5.01
N LEU A 375 -6.01 13.38 4.06
CA LEU A 375 -6.41 13.97 2.77
C LEU A 375 -6.99 12.95 1.78
N THR A 376 -6.89 11.64 2.04
CA THR A 376 -7.61 10.61 1.26
C THR A 376 -9.09 10.96 1.11
N ASN A 377 -9.67 11.55 2.16
CA ASN A 377 -11.08 11.90 2.21
C ASN A 377 -11.47 13.05 1.24
N VAL A 378 -10.53 13.63 0.49
CA VAL A 378 -10.81 14.62 -0.57
C VAL A 378 -11.82 14.08 -1.58
N ILE A 379 -11.83 12.77 -1.85
CA ILE A 379 -12.81 12.13 -2.73
C ILE A 379 -14.28 12.35 -2.29
N PHE A 380 -14.53 12.65 -1.01
CA PHE A 380 -15.87 12.89 -0.47
C PHE A 380 -16.32 14.36 -0.57
N CYS A 381 -15.45 15.27 -1.01
CA CYS A 381 -15.76 16.69 -1.11
C CYS A 381 -16.95 16.96 -2.04
N LYS A 382 -17.52 18.16 -1.90
CA LYS A 382 -18.50 18.65 -2.87
C LYS A 382 -17.80 19.17 -4.13
N PRO A 383 -18.43 19.07 -5.32
CA PRO A 383 -17.93 19.72 -6.52
C PRO A 383 -17.67 21.21 -6.29
N GLY A 384 -16.56 21.70 -6.83
CA GLY A 384 -16.12 23.10 -6.66
C GLY A 384 -15.41 23.41 -5.35
N ALA A 385 -15.27 22.45 -4.42
CA ALA A 385 -14.39 22.61 -3.26
C ALA A 385 -12.95 22.88 -3.69
N ARG A 386 -12.16 23.52 -2.82
CA ARG A 386 -10.80 23.95 -3.12
C ARG A 386 -9.80 23.37 -2.14
N ILE A 387 -8.84 22.61 -2.66
CA ILE A 387 -7.92 21.78 -1.87
C ILE A 387 -6.49 22.25 -2.07
N LEU A 388 -5.89 22.86 -1.04
CA LEU A 388 -4.47 23.22 -1.03
C LEU A 388 -3.67 22.19 -0.22
N GLU A 389 -2.76 21.50 -0.89
CA GLU A 389 -1.93 20.47 -0.27
C GLU A 389 -0.48 20.92 -0.06
N PHE A 390 0.09 20.64 1.11
CA PHE A 390 1.52 20.80 1.38
C PHE A 390 2.25 19.46 1.23
N GLN A 391 3.12 19.35 0.22
CA GLN A 391 3.82 18.09 -0.09
C GLN A 391 5.29 18.12 0.35
N SER A 392 5.75 16.98 0.86
CA SER A 392 7.17 16.74 1.12
C SER A 392 7.89 16.41 -0.19
N PRO A 393 9.07 16.99 -0.47
CA PRO A 393 9.87 16.66 -1.66
C PRO A 393 10.16 15.17 -1.82
N ASN A 394 10.42 14.46 -0.73
CA ASN A 394 10.77 13.04 -0.73
C ASN A 394 9.54 12.11 -0.84
N HIS A 395 8.33 12.66 -0.91
CA HIS A 395 7.10 11.89 -1.04
C HIS A 395 6.04 12.65 -1.85
N PHE A 396 6.48 13.21 -2.98
CA PHE A 396 5.60 13.91 -3.90
C PHE A 396 4.87 12.93 -4.81
N ASN A 397 3.54 12.92 -4.77
CA ASN A 397 2.70 12.14 -5.69
C ASN A 397 1.34 12.84 -5.89
N TRP A 398 0.61 12.47 -6.94
CA TRP A 398 -0.63 13.15 -7.34
C TRP A 398 -1.91 12.52 -6.80
N CYS A 399 -1.86 11.55 -5.89
CA CYS A 399 -3.04 10.76 -5.53
C CYS A 399 -4.21 11.59 -4.98
N MET A 400 -3.90 12.66 -4.22
CA MET A 400 -4.92 13.57 -3.69
C MET A 400 -5.48 14.48 -4.78
N GLY A 401 -4.65 14.96 -5.71
CA GLY A 401 -5.09 15.72 -6.88
C GLY A 401 -5.98 14.91 -7.83
N ARG A 402 -5.68 13.62 -7.99
CA ARG A 402 -6.50 12.68 -8.78
C ARG A 402 -7.84 12.40 -8.09
N SER A 403 -7.83 12.24 -6.78
CA SER A 403 -9.06 12.15 -5.96
C SER A 403 -9.90 13.43 -6.05
N ALA A 404 -9.27 14.60 -6.04
CA ALA A 404 -9.93 15.89 -6.23
C ALA A 404 -10.57 15.99 -7.62
N SER A 405 -9.88 15.52 -8.66
CA SER A 405 -10.41 15.51 -10.04
C SER A 405 -11.67 14.65 -10.14
N LEU A 406 -11.70 13.48 -9.49
CA LEU A 406 -12.89 12.62 -9.41
C LEU A 406 -14.04 13.27 -8.62
N ALA A 407 -13.72 14.01 -7.56
CA ALA A 407 -14.69 14.80 -6.79
C ALA A 407 -15.14 16.10 -7.51
N LYS A 408 -14.53 16.43 -8.65
CA LYS A 408 -14.71 17.70 -9.38
C LYS A 408 -14.37 18.92 -8.50
N ALA A 409 -13.27 18.83 -7.76
CA ALA A 409 -12.74 19.88 -6.90
C ALA A 409 -11.51 20.55 -7.54
N TYR A 410 -11.30 21.82 -7.21
CA TYR A 410 -10.06 22.53 -7.54
C TYR A 410 -8.94 22.04 -6.63
N TYR A 411 -7.77 21.80 -7.19
CA TYR A 411 -6.62 21.31 -6.45
C TYR A 411 -5.36 22.09 -6.81
N GLY A 412 -4.53 22.32 -5.80
CA GLY A 412 -3.23 22.93 -5.94
C GLY A 412 -2.30 22.45 -4.83
N ALA A 413 -1.02 22.31 -5.16
CA ALA A 413 -0.01 21.88 -4.21
C ALA A 413 1.11 22.90 -4.06
N VAL A 414 1.71 22.94 -2.87
CA VAL A 414 2.96 23.62 -2.59
C VAL A 414 3.94 22.60 -2.02
N VAL A 415 5.06 22.44 -2.70
CA VAL A 415 6.15 21.56 -2.26
C VAL A 415 7.08 22.34 -1.35
N GLY A 416 7.41 21.73 -0.20
CA GLY A 416 8.35 22.32 0.74
C GLY A 416 9.81 22.02 0.39
N GLU A 417 10.67 22.16 1.38
CA GLU A 417 12.11 21.89 1.31
C GLU A 417 12.49 20.94 2.45
N MET A 418 13.34 19.95 2.15
CA MET A 418 13.75 18.96 3.15
C MET A 418 14.51 19.61 4.30
N ARG A 419 14.26 19.12 5.51
CA ARG A 419 14.90 19.55 6.76
C ARG A 419 15.53 18.34 7.46
N PRO A 420 16.56 17.71 6.86
CA PRO A 420 17.18 16.50 7.38
C PRO A 420 17.79 16.67 8.78
N GLU A 421 18.07 17.92 9.19
CA GLU A 421 18.51 18.25 10.54
C GLU A 421 17.44 18.06 11.62
N VAL A 422 16.16 17.97 11.25
CA VAL A 422 15.04 17.69 12.17
C VAL A 422 14.71 16.19 12.18
N SER A 423 14.50 15.60 11.00
CA SER A 423 14.40 14.15 10.76
C SER A 423 14.66 13.87 9.28
N SER A 424 14.97 12.62 8.93
CA SER A 424 15.28 12.21 7.54
C SER A 424 14.16 12.48 6.53
N ASP A 425 12.93 12.69 7.00
CA ASP A 425 11.73 12.91 6.21
C ASP A 425 10.99 14.23 6.55
N ALA A 426 11.53 15.06 7.45
CA ALA A 426 10.95 16.36 7.78
C ALA A 426 11.12 17.36 6.64
N TYR A 427 10.16 18.29 6.53
CA TYR A 427 10.19 19.34 5.51
C TYR A 427 9.57 20.64 6.03
N TYR A 428 9.90 21.74 5.37
CA TYR A 428 9.43 23.09 5.69
C TYR A 428 8.85 23.75 4.45
N VAL A 429 7.72 24.43 4.57
CA VAL A 429 7.15 25.22 3.47
C VAL A 429 7.39 26.70 3.72
N GLN A 430 7.97 27.41 2.75
CA GLN A 430 8.29 28.83 2.90
C GLN A 430 7.02 29.68 3.07
N TRP A 431 7.09 30.67 3.97
CA TRP A 431 5.94 31.49 4.36
C TRP A 431 5.35 32.31 3.21
N ASP A 432 6.19 32.83 2.32
CA ASP A 432 5.76 33.54 1.10
C ASP A 432 4.95 32.63 0.16
N LYS A 433 5.34 31.35 0.03
CA LYS A 433 4.58 30.35 -0.73
C LYS A 433 3.24 30.03 -0.06
N ILE A 434 3.23 29.88 1.27
CA ILE A 434 2.01 29.59 2.05
C ILE A 434 1.01 30.74 1.91
N THR A 435 1.45 31.97 2.20
CA THR A 435 0.57 33.13 2.22
C THR A 435 0.00 33.40 0.84
N LYS A 436 0.84 33.37 -0.20
CA LYS A 436 0.39 33.52 -1.59
C LYS A 436 -0.64 32.45 -1.96
N ALA A 437 -0.37 31.18 -1.67
CA ALA A 437 -1.27 30.10 -2.05
C ALA A 437 -2.61 30.17 -1.31
N VAL A 438 -2.61 30.54 -0.03
CA VAL A 438 -3.85 30.71 0.76
C VAL A 438 -4.64 31.93 0.31
N ASP A 439 -3.97 33.05 0.01
CA ASP A 439 -4.66 34.24 -0.49
C ASP A 439 -5.28 33.98 -1.87
N ASP A 440 -4.57 33.26 -2.76
CA ASP A 440 -5.11 32.82 -4.06
C ASP A 440 -6.28 31.82 -3.89
N LEU A 441 -6.16 30.87 -2.96
CA LEU A 441 -7.20 29.89 -2.62
C LEU A 441 -8.53 30.55 -2.22
N LEU A 442 -8.46 31.65 -1.47
CA LEU A 442 -9.62 32.36 -0.91
C LEU A 442 -10.24 33.38 -1.88
N LYS A 443 -9.65 33.63 -3.06
CA LYS A 443 -10.24 34.53 -4.06
C LYS A 443 -11.56 33.98 -4.60
N PRO A 444 -12.57 34.81 -4.88
CA PRO A 444 -13.78 34.36 -5.58
C PRO A 444 -13.40 33.68 -6.90
N ALA A 445 -14.13 32.63 -7.30
CA ALA A 445 -13.96 32.07 -8.65
C ALA A 445 -14.47 33.14 -9.62
N SER A 446 -13.59 33.58 -10.53
CA SER A 446 -13.88 34.55 -11.59
C SER A 446 -14.78 33.94 -12.67
#